data_AF-A0A957JHV5-F1
#
_entry.id   AF-A0A957JHV5-F1
#
_cell.length_a   1.000
_cell.length_b   1.000
_cell.length_c   1.000
_cell.angle_alpha   90.00
_cell.angle_beta   90.00
_cell.angle_gamma   90.00
#
_symmetry.space_group_name_H-M   'P 1'
#
loop_
_entity.id
_entity.type
_entity.pdbx_description
1 polymer ?
#
loop_
_entity_poly.entity_id
_entity_poly.type
_entity_poly.pdbx_seq_one_letter_code
_entity_poly.pdbx_strand_id
1 'polypeptide(L)'
;FVFVVEGVRSGRLGRRWFWLLPALTVLWVNLHSGYLLGVVLLATYVVGEAAEQWLGGRFPGRGTTTTTRPHLDSQSIRTLALATGASFLAALLNPSGYVIWIYPFETLGSSAMQAYIQEWQPPDFHFAIFWPFAALFFLGIVSWWAGYRAGGSAPAGSDVLLFLGTGAAGLLSARHIPLFAIVAAPIVCRSLWLALAGTRLERALLPTTRQKPPGRVLALANWLLLLLAVLGAALWTSSKIMANDAAIAERYPVAAVDYLQASGLASQPGYNQYGWGGYLIWRGLPVFVDGRADVYGDPFLFYYLQTFELADNWQEPLDDYQVAYVLMDRGSPLTTLLATSDAWREAYSDAQAQIFVRVP
;
A
#
# COMPACT_ATOMS: atom_id res chain seq x y z
N PHE A 1 8.51 1.05 -12.51
CA PHE A 1 9.75 0.44 -12.01
C PHE A 1 9.89 -1.00 -12.49
N VAL A 2 9.17 -1.98 -11.92
CA VAL A 2 9.25 -3.42 -12.30
C VAL A 2 9.14 -3.64 -13.81
N PHE A 3 8.14 -3.04 -14.47
CA PHE A 3 7.96 -3.17 -15.93
C PHE A 3 9.20 -2.77 -16.75
N VAL A 4 9.88 -1.69 -16.37
CA VAL A 4 11.08 -1.22 -17.07
C VAL A 4 12.21 -2.23 -16.88
N VAL A 5 12.44 -2.67 -15.64
CA VAL A 5 13.51 -3.63 -15.32
C VAL A 5 13.28 -4.98 -15.99
N GLU A 6 12.09 -5.56 -15.84
CA GLU A 6 11.72 -6.82 -16.49
C GLU A 6 11.67 -6.70 -18.02
N GLY A 7 11.31 -5.54 -18.56
CA GLY A 7 11.34 -5.26 -19.99
C GLY A 7 12.76 -5.28 -20.55
N VAL A 8 13.73 -4.69 -19.86
CA VAL A 8 15.15 -4.74 -20.26
C VAL A 8 15.72 -6.15 -20.05
N ARG A 9 15.44 -6.77 -18.92
CA ARG A 9 15.88 -8.14 -18.59
C ARG A 9 15.41 -9.17 -19.61
N SER A 10 14.19 -9.03 -20.11
CA SER A 10 13.60 -9.89 -21.16
C SER A 10 13.99 -9.52 -22.60
N GLY A 11 14.80 -8.48 -22.80
CA GLY A 11 15.19 -8.00 -24.13
C GLY A 11 14.09 -7.26 -24.90
N ARG A 12 12.92 -7.03 -24.31
CA ARG A 12 11.81 -6.26 -24.92
C ARG A 12 12.09 -4.76 -24.98
N LEU A 13 12.87 -4.25 -24.02
CA LEU A 13 13.28 -2.85 -23.93
C LEU A 13 14.81 -2.77 -23.96
N GLY A 14 15.35 -1.69 -24.52
CA GLY A 14 16.78 -1.40 -24.44
C GLY A 14 17.18 -0.75 -23.10
N ARG A 15 18.44 -0.92 -22.67
CA ARG A 15 18.99 -0.34 -21.42
C ARG A 15 18.74 1.16 -21.21
N ARG A 16 18.56 1.94 -22.29
CA ARG A 16 18.26 3.38 -22.24
C ARG A 16 16.99 3.70 -21.45
N TRP A 17 16.05 2.75 -21.37
CA TRP A 17 14.80 2.93 -20.63
C TRP A 17 15.02 3.05 -19.11
N PHE A 18 16.17 2.64 -18.57
CA PHE A 18 16.49 2.89 -17.15
C PHE A 18 16.53 4.37 -16.79
N TRP A 19 16.85 5.26 -17.74
CA TRP A 19 16.87 6.70 -17.51
C TRP A 19 15.48 7.32 -17.35
N LEU A 20 14.40 6.56 -17.58
CA LEU A 20 13.05 6.95 -17.20
C LEU A 20 12.83 6.86 -15.68
N LEU A 21 13.60 6.00 -14.97
CA LEU A 21 13.39 5.72 -13.55
C LEU A 21 13.56 6.97 -12.65
N PRO A 22 14.59 7.82 -12.84
CA PRO A 22 14.70 9.05 -12.05
C PRO A 22 13.50 9.99 -12.25
N ALA A 23 13.02 10.16 -13.48
CA ALA A 23 11.84 10.98 -13.77
C ALA A 23 10.57 10.43 -13.11
N LEU A 24 10.40 9.10 -13.12
CA LEU A 24 9.31 8.44 -12.38
C LEU A 24 9.45 8.61 -10.86
N THR A 25 10.68 8.64 -10.33
CA THR A 25 10.91 8.93 -8.92
C THR A 25 10.52 10.36 -8.57
N VAL A 26 10.86 11.36 -9.39
CA VAL A 26 10.40 12.75 -9.18
C VAL A 26 8.88 12.81 -9.11
N LEU A 27 8.20 12.14 -10.04
CA LEU A 27 6.74 12.09 -10.01
C LEU A 27 6.23 11.41 -8.72
N TRP A 28 6.80 10.26 -8.37
CA TRP A 28 6.35 9.48 -7.22
C TRP A 28 6.59 10.20 -5.89
N VAL A 29 7.78 10.76 -5.66
CA VAL A 29 8.10 11.44 -4.39
C VAL A 29 7.17 12.63 -4.10
N ASN A 30 6.63 13.28 -5.14
CA ASN A 30 5.65 14.36 -5.01
C ASN A 30 4.20 13.87 -4.86
N LEU A 31 3.92 12.59 -5.08
CA LEU A 31 2.60 11.99 -4.95
C LEU A 31 2.46 11.17 -3.66
N HIS A 32 3.52 10.48 -3.24
CA HIS A 32 3.46 9.59 -2.10
C HIS A 32 4.85 9.32 -1.48
N SER A 33 4.91 9.30 -0.14
CA SER A 33 6.11 9.00 0.65
C SER A 33 6.67 7.58 0.45
N GLY A 34 5.87 6.66 -0.10
CA GLY A 34 6.31 5.30 -0.44
C GLY A 34 7.34 5.17 -1.58
N TYR A 35 7.80 6.29 -2.18
CA TYR A 35 8.75 6.29 -3.31
C TYR A 35 10.05 5.50 -3.03
N LEU A 36 10.51 5.45 -1.78
CA LEU A 36 11.75 4.79 -1.38
C LEU A 36 11.71 3.29 -1.71
N LEU A 37 10.53 2.66 -1.66
CA LEU A 37 10.33 1.27 -2.08
C LEU A 37 10.75 1.04 -3.53
N GLY A 38 10.52 2.02 -4.41
CA GLY A 38 10.97 1.99 -5.80
C GLY A 38 12.49 1.94 -5.89
N VAL A 39 13.20 2.78 -5.13
CA VAL A 39 14.67 2.82 -5.10
C VAL A 39 15.25 1.52 -4.52
N VAL A 40 14.69 1.04 -3.39
CA VAL A 40 15.09 -0.23 -2.77
C VAL A 40 14.89 -1.39 -3.75
N LEU A 41 13.77 -1.43 -4.46
CA LEU A 41 13.51 -2.45 -5.48
C LEU A 41 14.58 -2.44 -6.59
N LEU A 42 14.96 -1.27 -7.10
CA LEU A 42 16.03 -1.18 -8.11
C LEU A 42 17.38 -1.63 -7.55
N ALA A 43 17.70 -1.25 -6.30
CA ALA A 43 18.91 -1.68 -5.61
C ALA A 43 18.95 -3.22 -5.46
N THR A 44 17.83 -3.84 -5.12
CA THR A 44 17.72 -5.31 -5.01
C THR A 44 17.96 -5.99 -6.36
N TYR A 45 17.46 -5.44 -7.47
CA TYR A 45 17.79 -5.95 -8.81
C TYR A 45 19.29 -5.84 -9.11
N VAL A 46 19.91 -4.69 -8.82
CA VAL A 46 21.36 -4.50 -9.02
C VAL A 46 22.17 -5.51 -8.22
N VAL A 47 21.88 -5.66 -6.93
CA VAL A 47 22.58 -6.58 -6.03
C VAL A 47 22.37 -8.03 -6.47
N GLY A 48 21.13 -8.42 -6.77
CA GLY A 48 20.80 -9.78 -7.18
C GLY A 48 21.47 -10.19 -8.49
N GLU A 49 21.40 -9.35 -9.52
CA GLU A 49 22.01 -9.63 -10.83
C GLU A 49 23.55 -9.58 -10.76
N ALA A 50 24.13 -8.65 -9.98
CA ALA A 50 25.57 -8.58 -9.79
C ALA A 50 26.11 -9.80 -9.02
N ALA A 51 25.40 -10.24 -7.98
CA ALA A 51 25.76 -11.43 -7.21
C ALA A 51 25.70 -12.69 -8.09
N GLU A 52 24.69 -12.81 -8.96
CA GLU A 52 24.54 -13.94 -9.87
C GLU A 52 25.67 -14.00 -10.91
N GLN A 53 26.05 -12.85 -11.51
CA GLN A 53 27.21 -12.78 -12.40
C GLN A 53 28.53 -13.14 -11.66
N TRP A 54 28.72 -12.63 -10.45
CA TRP A 54 29.92 -12.91 -9.65
C TRP A 54 30.03 -14.39 -9.26
N LEU A 55 28.94 -15.00 -8.81
CA LEU A 55 28.89 -16.42 -8.45
C LEU A 55 29.08 -17.32 -9.68
N GLY A 56 28.48 -16.95 -10.82
CA GLY A 56 28.65 -17.67 -12.08
C GLY A 56 30.07 -17.63 -12.63
N GLY A 57 30.79 -16.52 -12.43
CA GLY A 57 32.21 -16.41 -12.79
C GLY A 57 33.16 -17.15 -11.84
N ARG A 58 32.80 -17.28 -10.56
CA ARG A 58 33.66 -17.91 -9.53
C ARG A 58 33.45 -19.42 -9.40
N PHE A 59 32.29 -19.94 -9.78
CA PHE A 59 31.98 -21.37 -9.76
C PHE A 59 31.46 -21.83 -11.14
N PRO A 60 32.35 -21.98 -12.14
CA PRO A 60 31.98 -22.50 -13.45
C PRO A 60 31.50 -23.95 -13.29
N GLY A 61 30.18 -24.15 -13.39
CA GLY A 61 29.49 -25.43 -13.11
C GLY A 61 28.24 -25.29 -12.24
N ARG A 62 28.03 -24.15 -11.57
CA ARG A 62 26.82 -23.87 -10.76
C ARG A 62 25.65 -23.27 -11.56
N GLY A 63 25.70 -23.35 -12.89
CA GLY A 63 24.53 -23.16 -13.74
C GLY A 63 24.42 -21.83 -14.50
N THR A 64 25.48 -21.36 -15.16
CA THR A 64 25.35 -20.38 -16.27
C THR A 64 25.09 -21.06 -17.61
N THR A 65 25.09 -22.40 -17.67
CA THR A 65 24.74 -23.18 -18.86
C THR A 65 23.24 -23.43 -18.96
N THR A 66 22.44 -22.38 -19.12
CA THR A 66 21.17 -22.49 -19.84
C THR A 66 20.70 -21.12 -20.29
N THR A 67 20.77 -20.91 -21.60
CA THR A 67 20.31 -19.76 -22.42
C THR A 67 18.82 -19.42 -22.29
N THR A 68 18.11 -19.95 -21.30
CA THR A 68 16.65 -19.86 -21.17
C THR A 68 16.18 -18.74 -20.25
N ARG A 69 17.09 -18.06 -19.53
CA ARG A 69 16.71 -17.09 -18.50
C ARG A 69 17.03 -15.64 -18.88
N PRO A 70 16.05 -14.73 -18.75
CA PRO A 70 16.29 -13.31 -18.91
C PRO A 70 17.21 -12.83 -17.78
N HIS A 71 18.36 -12.26 -18.14
CA HIS A 71 19.36 -11.70 -17.22
C HIS A 71 19.84 -10.36 -17.77
N LEU A 72 20.34 -9.49 -16.90
CA LEU A 72 20.98 -8.25 -17.32
C LEU A 72 22.45 -8.51 -17.65
N ASP A 73 22.94 -7.95 -18.76
CA ASP A 73 24.37 -7.90 -19.05
C ASP A 73 25.08 -6.92 -18.10
N SER A 74 26.42 -7.02 -17.98
CA SER A 74 27.18 -6.19 -17.03
C SER A 74 27.02 -4.68 -17.32
N GLN A 75 26.83 -4.29 -18.58
CA GLN A 75 26.58 -2.90 -18.95
C GLN A 75 25.19 -2.43 -18.48
N SER A 76 24.16 -3.26 -18.59
CA SER A 76 22.81 -2.97 -18.10
C SER A 76 22.78 -2.92 -16.57
N ILE A 77 23.50 -3.80 -15.87
CA ILE A 77 23.64 -3.73 -14.40
C ILE A 77 24.28 -2.39 -14.00
N ARG A 78 25.38 -2.00 -14.66
CA ARG A 78 26.02 -0.70 -14.39
C ARG A 78 25.07 0.47 -14.68
N THR A 79 24.34 0.42 -15.78
CA THR A 79 23.38 1.47 -16.16
C THR A 79 22.24 1.54 -15.15
N LEU A 80 21.73 0.39 -14.69
CA LEU A 80 20.71 0.30 -13.67
C LEU A 80 21.22 0.85 -12.33
N ALA A 81 22.44 0.52 -11.91
CA ALA A 81 23.04 1.05 -10.69
C ALA A 81 23.16 2.59 -10.72
N LEU A 82 23.60 3.14 -11.86
CA LEU A 82 23.64 4.59 -12.08
C LEU A 82 22.23 5.21 -12.06
N ALA A 83 21.26 4.56 -12.70
CA ALA A 83 19.86 5.00 -12.67
C ALA A 83 19.24 4.92 -11.26
N THR A 84 19.61 3.93 -10.45
CA THR A 84 19.20 3.82 -9.04
C THR A 84 19.77 4.97 -8.22
N GLY A 85 21.06 5.25 -8.34
CA GLY A 85 21.69 6.40 -7.67
C GLY A 85 21.08 7.73 -8.12
N ALA A 86 20.86 7.91 -9.43
CA ALA A 86 20.17 9.07 -9.96
C ALA A 86 18.73 9.17 -9.47
N SER A 87 18.02 8.05 -9.30
CA SER A 87 16.65 8.01 -8.75
C SER A 87 16.63 8.43 -7.29
N PHE A 88 17.59 7.96 -6.48
CA PHE A 88 17.73 8.37 -5.09
C PHE A 88 17.98 9.88 -4.95
N LEU A 89 18.87 10.44 -5.77
CA LEU A 89 19.13 11.88 -5.82
C LEU A 89 17.96 12.68 -6.38
N ALA A 90 17.26 12.15 -7.39
CA ALA A 90 16.10 12.79 -7.99
C ALA A 90 14.94 12.95 -7.00
N ALA A 91 14.88 12.12 -5.95
CA ALA A 91 13.92 12.28 -4.88
C ALA A 91 14.03 13.65 -4.18
N LEU A 92 15.18 14.33 -4.23
CA LEU A 92 15.35 15.70 -3.70
C LEU A 92 14.49 16.75 -4.40
N LEU A 93 13.96 16.44 -5.60
CA LEU A 93 13.06 17.32 -6.35
C LEU A 93 11.63 17.22 -5.80
N ASN A 94 11.46 17.59 -4.54
CA ASN A 94 10.19 17.65 -3.82
C ASN A 94 10.20 18.84 -2.83
N PRO A 95 9.03 19.34 -2.36
CA PRO A 95 8.95 20.47 -1.43
C PRO A 95 9.73 20.29 -0.12
N SER A 96 9.88 19.06 0.37
CA SER A 96 10.58 18.73 1.62
C SER A 96 12.09 18.54 1.43
N GLY A 97 12.61 18.63 0.21
CA GLY A 97 14.05 18.50 -0.08
C GLY A 97 14.64 17.19 0.45
N TYR A 98 15.72 17.27 1.24
CA TYR A 98 16.42 16.09 1.77
C TYR A 98 15.69 15.39 2.93
N VAL A 99 14.75 16.06 3.60
CA VAL A 99 14.00 15.49 4.73
C VAL A 99 13.21 14.26 4.30
N ILE A 100 12.79 14.22 3.02
CA ILE A 100 12.05 13.10 2.44
C ILE A 100 12.82 11.77 2.47
N TRP A 101 14.14 11.79 2.63
CA TRP A 101 14.94 10.57 2.74
C TRP A 101 14.78 9.88 4.10
N ILE A 102 14.51 10.67 5.15
CA ILE A 102 14.37 10.17 6.53
C ILE A 102 12.91 9.80 6.81
N TYR A 103 11.97 10.54 6.21
CA TYR A 103 10.53 10.41 6.46
C TYR A 103 9.98 8.97 6.42
N PRO A 104 10.30 8.09 5.44
CA PRO A 104 9.81 6.71 5.46
C PRO A 104 10.25 5.91 6.69
N PHE A 105 11.41 6.22 7.26
CA PHE A 105 11.93 5.55 8.46
C PHE A 105 11.25 6.05 9.73
N GLU A 106 10.84 7.31 9.78
CA GLU A 106 10.01 7.85 10.87
C GLU A 106 8.64 7.18 10.88
N THR A 107 8.03 6.99 9.70
CA THR A 107 6.77 6.26 9.57
C THR A 107 6.93 4.78 9.94
N LEU A 108 7.97 4.11 9.43
CA LEU A 108 8.25 2.70 9.74
C LEU A 108 8.63 2.49 11.21
N GLY A 109 9.21 3.48 11.87
CA GLY A 109 9.63 3.43 13.26
C GLY A 109 8.56 3.89 14.25
N SER A 110 7.43 4.42 13.79
CA SER A 110 6.35 4.92 14.65
C SER A 110 5.65 3.77 15.36
N SER A 111 5.79 3.74 16.68
CA SER A 111 5.16 2.74 17.54
C SER A 111 3.64 2.96 17.62
N ALA A 112 3.20 4.23 17.63
CA ALA A 112 1.79 4.59 17.62
C ALA A 112 1.11 4.11 16.32
N MET A 113 1.72 4.35 15.16
CA MET A 113 1.16 3.89 13.88
C MET A 113 1.08 2.36 13.82
N GLN A 114 2.14 1.66 14.25
CA GLN A 114 2.15 0.20 14.24
C GLN A 114 1.10 -0.43 15.17
N ALA A 115 0.86 0.19 16.33
CA ALA A 115 -0.10 -0.32 17.30
C ALA A 115 -1.56 -0.02 16.90
N TYR A 116 -1.84 1.19 16.43
CA TYR A 116 -3.22 1.70 16.31
C TYR A 116 -3.76 1.76 14.89
N ILE A 117 -2.90 1.67 13.87
CA ILE A 117 -3.34 1.71 12.47
C ILE A 117 -3.27 0.28 11.88
N GLN A 118 -4.45 -0.28 11.60
CA GLN A 118 -4.62 -1.70 11.22
C GLN A 118 -3.76 -2.15 10.02
N GLU A 119 -3.50 -1.28 9.04
CA GLU A 119 -2.68 -1.64 7.87
C GLU A 119 -1.20 -1.90 8.21
N TRP A 120 -0.71 -1.39 9.35
CA TRP A 120 0.65 -1.65 9.82
C TRP A 120 0.79 -2.98 10.55
N GLN A 121 -0.33 -3.61 10.95
CA GLN A 121 -0.33 -4.90 11.62
C GLN A 121 -0.13 -6.07 10.64
N PRO A 122 0.35 -7.24 11.12
CA PRO A 122 0.38 -8.46 10.34
C PRO A 122 -1.01 -8.84 9.78
N PRO A 123 -1.09 -9.46 8.59
CA PRO A 123 -2.36 -9.93 8.06
C PRO A 123 -2.94 -11.07 8.89
N ASP A 124 -4.22 -10.97 9.25
CA ASP A 124 -4.95 -12.04 9.93
C ASP A 124 -5.65 -12.96 8.92
N PHE A 125 -5.07 -14.14 8.68
CA PHE A 125 -5.56 -15.12 7.72
C PHE A 125 -6.90 -15.76 8.07
N HIS A 126 -7.50 -15.48 9.24
CA HIS A 126 -8.90 -15.81 9.49
C HIS A 126 -9.85 -14.99 8.61
N PHE A 127 -9.42 -13.81 8.14
CA PHE A 127 -10.16 -13.03 7.15
C PHE A 127 -9.79 -13.44 5.73
N ALA A 128 -10.81 -13.80 4.94
CA ALA A 128 -10.66 -14.26 3.55
C ALA A 128 -9.97 -13.23 2.62
N ILE A 129 -9.98 -11.95 2.99
CA ILE A 129 -9.32 -10.87 2.23
C ILE A 129 -7.80 -11.10 2.08
N PHE A 130 -7.17 -11.82 2.99
CA PHE A 130 -5.73 -12.11 2.95
C PHE A 130 -5.38 -13.44 2.27
N TRP A 131 -6.37 -14.25 1.89
CA TRP A 131 -6.12 -15.53 1.21
C TRP A 131 -5.42 -15.39 -0.15
N PRO A 132 -5.69 -14.37 -0.99
CA PRO A 132 -4.95 -14.18 -2.24
C PRO A 132 -3.44 -13.98 -2.01
N PHE A 133 -3.06 -13.31 -0.92
CA PHE A 133 -1.66 -13.14 -0.54
C PHE A 133 -1.01 -14.49 -0.21
N ALA A 134 -1.65 -15.27 0.67
CA ALA A 134 -1.18 -16.61 1.01
C ALA A 134 -1.07 -17.49 -0.24
N ALA A 135 -2.12 -17.53 -1.06
CA ALA A 135 -2.17 -18.34 -2.27
C ALA A 135 -1.06 -17.98 -3.26
N LEU A 136 -0.80 -16.68 -3.49
CA LEU A 136 0.28 -16.24 -4.37
C LEU A 136 1.67 -16.59 -3.81
N PHE A 137 1.85 -16.47 -2.50
CA PHE A 137 3.08 -16.85 -1.83
C PHE A 137 3.35 -18.35 -1.92
N PHE A 138 2.36 -19.18 -1.60
CA PHE A 138 2.46 -20.64 -1.75
C PHE A 138 2.67 -21.04 -3.21
N LEU A 139 1.94 -20.43 -4.14
CA LEU A 139 2.08 -20.70 -5.57
C LEU A 139 3.50 -20.39 -6.06
N GLY A 140 4.12 -19.31 -5.58
CA GLY A 140 5.51 -18.99 -5.91
C GLY A 140 6.48 -20.09 -5.48
N ILE A 141 6.40 -20.53 -4.22
CA ILE A 141 7.24 -21.62 -3.69
C ILE A 141 7.04 -22.91 -4.47
N VAL A 142 5.78 -23.32 -4.70
CA VAL A 142 5.44 -24.53 -5.45
C VAL A 142 5.94 -24.44 -6.90
N SER A 143 5.78 -23.28 -7.54
CA SER A 143 6.23 -23.07 -8.92
C SER A 143 7.75 -23.16 -9.07
N TRP A 144 8.52 -22.66 -8.10
CA TRP A 144 9.97 -22.82 -8.07
C TRP A 144 10.39 -24.26 -7.89
N TRP A 145 9.78 -24.96 -6.94
CA TRP A 145 10.06 -26.36 -6.69
C TRP A 145 9.73 -27.25 -7.90
N ALA A 146 8.56 -27.04 -8.51
CA ALA A 146 8.11 -27.78 -9.68
C ALA A 146 8.98 -27.47 -10.91
N GLY A 147 9.32 -26.20 -11.13
CA GLY A 147 10.22 -25.77 -12.20
C GLY A 147 11.62 -26.38 -12.06
N TYR A 148 12.15 -26.45 -10.83
CA TYR A 148 13.42 -27.12 -10.55
C TYR A 148 13.35 -28.63 -10.84
N ARG A 149 12.25 -29.30 -10.44
CA ARG A 149 12.02 -30.73 -10.73
C ARG A 149 11.86 -31.03 -12.21
N ALA A 150 11.33 -30.09 -12.99
CA ALA A 150 11.18 -30.19 -14.43
C ALA A 150 12.51 -29.97 -15.20
N GLY A 151 13.64 -29.86 -14.51
CA GLY A 151 14.96 -29.64 -15.12
C GLY A 151 15.30 -28.17 -15.33
N GLY A 152 14.51 -27.23 -14.79
CA GLY A 152 14.87 -25.83 -14.69
C GLY A 152 15.91 -25.58 -13.60
N SER A 153 16.62 -24.45 -13.68
CA SER A 153 17.62 -24.08 -12.66
C SER A 153 16.97 -23.52 -11.37
N ALA A 154 17.74 -23.29 -10.32
CA ALA A 154 17.26 -22.60 -9.09
C ALA A 154 16.83 -21.14 -9.40
N PRO A 155 15.92 -20.49 -8.67
CA PRO A 155 15.49 -19.12 -8.97
C PRO A 155 16.65 -18.11 -8.95
N ALA A 156 16.54 -17.04 -9.75
CA ALA A 156 17.56 -15.97 -9.81
C ALA A 156 17.72 -15.29 -8.44
N GLY A 157 18.93 -14.81 -8.13
CA GLY A 157 19.22 -14.20 -6.82
C GLY A 157 18.32 -13.00 -6.53
N SER A 158 18.10 -12.15 -7.55
CA SER A 158 17.17 -11.02 -7.48
C SER A 158 15.73 -11.47 -7.19
N ASP A 159 15.28 -12.57 -7.81
CA ASP A 159 13.91 -13.06 -7.68
C ASP A 159 13.68 -13.62 -6.28
N VAL A 160 14.66 -14.32 -5.71
CA VAL A 160 14.61 -14.80 -4.32
C VAL A 160 14.54 -13.63 -3.35
N LEU A 161 15.44 -12.65 -3.47
CA LEU A 161 15.48 -11.49 -2.59
C LEU A 161 14.20 -10.67 -2.68
N LEU A 162 13.69 -10.44 -3.89
CA LEU A 162 12.47 -9.68 -4.12
C LEU A 162 11.24 -10.40 -3.59
N PHE A 163 11.07 -11.68 -3.92
CA PHE A 163 9.91 -12.47 -3.52
C PHE A 163 9.88 -12.69 -1.99
N LEU A 164 10.98 -13.14 -1.39
CA LEU A 164 11.04 -13.37 0.05
C LEU A 164 11.06 -12.06 0.83
N GLY A 165 11.76 -11.03 0.35
CA GLY A 165 11.83 -9.74 1.01
C GLY A 165 10.47 -9.02 1.04
N THR A 166 9.79 -8.92 -0.10
CA THR A 166 8.44 -8.32 -0.15
C THR A 166 7.39 -9.21 0.50
N GLY A 167 7.54 -10.53 0.44
CA GLY A 167 6.67 -11.48 1.13
C GLY A 167 6.79 -11.36 2.66
N ALA A 168 8.02 -11.27 3.18
CA ALA A 168 8.27 -11.02 4.59
C ALA A 168 7.72 -9.65 5.02
N ALA A 169 7.91 -8.60 4.21
CA ALA A 169 7.31 -7.29 4.48
C ALA A 169 5.77 -7.37 4.56
N GLY A 170 5.14 -8.13 3.65
CA GLY A 170 3.69 -8.37 3.66
C GLY A 170 3.19 -9.19 4.86
N LEU A 171 4.01 -10.11 5.37
CA LEU A 171 3.73 -10.87 6.59
C LEU A 171 3.90 -10.03 7.86
N LEU A 172 4.81 -9.06 7.85
CA LEU A 172 5.01 -8.13 8.97
C LEU A 172 3.96 -7.03 9.00
N SER A 173 3.51 -6.57 7.83
CA SER A 173 2.52 -5.51 7.69
C SER A 173 1.67 -5.72 6.43
N ALA A 174 0.35 -5.77 6.62
CA ALA A 174 -0.63 -5.92 5.54
C ALA A 174 -0.50 -4.85 4.44
N ARG A 175 -0.05 -3.64 4.80
CA ARG A 175 0.23 -2.53 3.87
C ARG A 175 1.21 -2.89 2.75
N HIS A 176 2.11 -3.86 2.96
CA HIS A 176 3.10 -4.26 1.96
C HIS A 176 2.63 -5.40 1.03
N ILE A 177 1.45 -5.98 1.27
CA ILE A 177 0.89 -7.05 0.43
C ILE A 177 0.73 -6.64 -1.05
N PRO A 178 0.22 -5.44 -1.39
CA PRO A 178 0.12 -5.03 -2.79
C PRO A 178 1.49 -4.95 -3.49
N LEU A 179 2.54 -4.54 -2.77
CA LEU A 179 3.90 -4.52 -3.31
C LEU A 179 4.40 -5.94 -3.62
N PHE A 180 4.19 -6.88 -2.69
CA PHE A 180 4.49 -8.28 -2.93
C PHE A 180 3.75 -8.79 -4.17
N ALA A 181 2.45 -8.52 -4.31
CA ALA A 181 1.68 -8.99 -5.46
C ALA A 181 2.26 -8.50 -6.80
N ILE A 182 2.64 -7.22 -6.90
CA ILE A 182 3.23 -6.62 -8.10
C ILE A 182 4.58 -7.26 -8.46
N VAL A 183 5.40 -7.55 -7.45
CA VAL A 183 6.76 -8.09 -7.62
C VAL A 183 6.73 -9.60 -7.86
N ALA A 184 5.91 -10.33 -7.11
CA ALA A 184 5.78 -11.77 -7.18
C ALA A 184 5.14 -12.21 -8.50
N ALA A 185 4.13 -11.49 -9.02
CA ALA A 185 3.42 -11.88 -10.24
C ALA A 185 4.35 -12.28 -11.41
N PRO A 186 5.29 -11.44 -11.89
CA PRO A 186 6.19 -11.83 -12.98
C PRO A 186 7.11 -13.01 -12.62
N ILE A 187 7.54 -13.12 -11.36
CA ILE A 187 8.41 -14.21 -10.87
C ILE A 187 7.66 -15.55 -10.88
N VAL A 188 6.45 -15.57 -10.32
CA VAL A 188 5.58 -16.73 -10.27
C VAL A 188 5.18 -17.15 -11.68
N CYS A 189 4.82 -16.20 -12.56
CA CYS A 189 4.48 -16.51 -13.94
C CYS A 189 5.64 -17.17 -14.70
N ARG A 190 6.87 -16.68 -14.58
CA ARG A 190 8.05 -17.31 -15.20
C ARG A 190 8.29 -18.73 -14.68
N SER A 191 8.13 -18.90 -13.38
CA SER A 191 8.44 -20.15 -12.71
C SER A 191 7.37 -21.21 -12.98
N LEU A 192 6.10 -20.78 -13.01
CA LEU A 192 4.98 -21.60 -13.43
C LEU A 192 5.10 -21.99 -14.91
N TRP A 193 5.54 -21.07 -15.78
CA TRP A 193 5.81 -21.39 -17.17
C TRP A 193 6.84 -22.53 -17.32
N LEU A 194 7.96 -22.44 -16.60
CA LEU A 194 8.98 -23.50 -16.60
C LEU A 194 8.44 -24.82 -16.02
N ALA A 195 7.63 -24.75 -14.97
CA ALA A 195 7.01 -25.94 -14.35
C ALA A 195 5.99 -26.62 -15.28
N LEU A 196 5.32 -25.87 -16.14
CA LEU A 196 4.31 -26.38 -17.06
C LEU A 196 4.88 -26.79 -18.43
N ALA A 197 6.09 -26.36 -18.77
CA ALA A 197 6.72 -26.67 -20.05
C ALA A 197 6.76 -28.20 -20.31
N GLY A 198 6.30 -28.62 -21.49
CA GLY A 198 6.19 -30.02 -21.92
C GLY A 198 4.95 -30.77 -21.41
N THR A 199 4.15 -30.18 -20.52
CA THR A 199 2.98 -30.86 -19.92
C THR A 199 1.76 -30.87 -20.85
N ARG A 200 0.76 -31.70 -20.53
CA ARG A 200 -0.56 -31.64 -21.20
C ARG A 200 -1.28 -30.33 -20.90
N LEU A 201 -0.99 -29.71 -19.75
CA LEU A 201 -1.62 -28.46 -19.32
C LEU A 201 -1.11 -27.27 -20.13
N GLU A 202 0.18 -27.20 -20.44
CA GLU A 202 0.72 -26.18 -21.37
C GLU A 202 -0.01 -26.24 -22.72
N ARG A 203 -0.15 -27.44 -23.31
CA ARG A 203 -0.85 -27.64 -24.59
C ARG A 203 -2.33 -27.25 -24.53
N ALA A 204 -2.98 -27.36 -23.37
CA ALA A 204 -4.37 -26.98 -23.18
C ALA A 204 -4.55 -25.48 -22.94
N LEU A 205 -3.64 -24.85 -22.19
CA LEU A 205 -3.71 -23.42 -21.84
C LEU A 205 -3.17 -22.51 -22.95
N LEU A 206 -2.23 -22.99 -23.77
CA LEU A 206 -1.53 -22.21 -24.77
C LEU A 206 -1.58 -22.94 -26.11
N PRO A 207 -2.63 -22.71 -26.92
CA PRO A 207 -2.66 -23.24 -28.27
C PRO A 207 -1.44 -22.70 -29.03
N THR A 208 -0.63 -23.62 -29.56
CA THR A 208 0.68 -23.41 -30.22
C THR A 208 0.61 -22.62 -31.53
N THR A 209 -0.54 -22.04 -31.87
CA THR A 209 -0.71 -21.26 -33.09
C THR A 209 -0.40 -19.79 -32.82
N ARG A 210 0.66 -19.31 -33.49
CA ARG A 210 0.96 -17.88 -33.75
C ARG A 210 -0.36 -17.11 -33.80
N GLN A 211 -0.62 -16.25 -32.82
CA GLN A 211 -1.85 -15.46 -32.75
C GLN A 211 -2.00 -14.71 -34.08
N LYS A 212 -2.83 -15.23 -34.98
CA LYS A 212 -3.30 -14.45 -36.12
C LYS A 212 -3.95 -13.21 -35.52
N PRO A 213 -3.75 -12.00 -36.09
CA PRO A 213 -4.49 -10.85 -35.63
C PRO A 213 -5.97 -11.24 -35.56
N PRO A 214 -6.66 -10.91 -34.46
CA PRO A 214 -8.04 -11.31 -34.26
C PRO A 214 -8.80 -11.03 -35.56
N GLY A 215 -9.42 -12.06 -36.14
CA GLY A 215 -10.31 -11.86 -37.29
C GLY A 215 -11.33 -10.78 -36.93
N ARG A 216 -11.86 -10.05 -37.93
CA ARG A 216 -12.76 -8.90 -37.68
C ARG A 216 -13.85 -9.17 -36.63
N VAL A 217 -14.36 -10.40 -36.58
CA VAL A 217 -15.32 -10.89 -35.57
C VAL A 217 -14.76 -10.88 -34.13
N LEU A 218 -13.54 -11.38 -33.90
CA LEU A 218 -12.93 -11.40 -32.57
C LEU A 218 -12.52 -9.98 -32.13
N ALA A 219 -12.10 -9.13 -33.07
CA ALA A 219 -11.84 -7.72 -32.80
C ALA A 219 -13.14 -7.00 -32.40
N LEU A 220 -14.24 -7.22 -33.13
CA LEU A 220 -15.55 -6.67 -32.80
C LEU A 220 -16.05 -7.18 -31.44
N ALA A 221 -15.85 -8.47 -31.13
CA ALA A 221 -16.18 -9.05 -29.84
C ALA A 221 -15.36 -8.42 -28.69
N ASN A 222 -14.07 -8.19 -28.89
CA ASN A 222 -13.23 -7.50 -27.90
C ASN A 222 -13.67 -6.05 -27.69
N TRP A 223 -14.03 -5.33 -28.76
CA TRP A 223 -14.58 -3.98 -28.65
C TRP A 223 -15.93 -3.96 -27.95
N LEU A 224 -16.81 -4.93 -28.23
CA LEU A 224 -18.09 -5.07 -27.54
C LEU A 224 -17.89 -5.40 -26.06
N LEU A 225 -16.97 -6.31 -25.73
CA LEU A 225 -16.61 -6.63 -24.35
C LEU A 225 -16.05 -5.41 -23.62
N LEU A 226 -15.18 -4.65 -24.26
CA LEU A 226 -14.66 -3.41 -23.71
C LEU A 226 -15.78 -2.38 -23.50
N LEU A 227 -16.68 -2.21 -24.46
CA LEU A 227 -17.83 -1.32 -24.34
C LEU A 227 -18.74 -1.74 -23.19
N LEU A 228 -19.05 -3.03 -23.07
CA LEU A 228 -19.86 -3.57 -21.97
C LEU A 228 -19.15 -3.41 -20.62
N ALA A 229 -17.83 -3.58 -20.57
CA ALA A 229 -17.04 -3.36 -19.35
C ALA A 229 -17.05 -1.87 -18.96
N VAL A 230 -16.87 -0.96 -19.91
CA VAL A 230 -16.93 0.49 -19.69
C VAL A 230 -18.33 0.92 -19.26
N LEU A 231 -19.37 0.43 -19.93
CA LEU A 231 -20.76 0.74 -19.58
C LEU A 231 -21.12 0.16 -18.20
N GLY A 232 -20.71 -1.08 -17.92
CA GLY A 232 -20.89 -1.72 -16.62
C GLY A 232 -20.17 -0.95 -15.51
N ALA A 233 -18.93 -0.51 -15.75
CA ALA A 233 -18.20 0.35 -14.81
C ALA A 233 -18.91 1.69 -14.62
N ALA A 234 -19.38 2.34 -15.68
CA ALA A 234 -20.10 3.61 -15.60
C ALA A 234 -21.41 3.49 -14.82
N LEU A 235 -22.20 2.43 -15.06
CA LEU A 235 -23.44 2.14 -14.33
C LEU A 235 -23.16 1.80 -12.85
N TRP A 236 -22.10 1.04 -12.59
CA TRP A 236 -21.68 0.75 -11.21
C TRP A 236 -21.26 2.02 -10.48
N THR A 237 -20.42 2.84 -11.10
CA THR A 237 -19.99 4.13 -10.54
C THR A 237 -21.17 5.07 -10.33
N SER A 238 -22.09 5.21 -11.29
CA SER A 238 -23.27 6.06 -11.12
C SER A 238 -24.14 5.58 -9.96
N SER A 239 -24.34 4.26 -9.81
CA SER A 239 -25.08 3.69 -8.69
C SER A 239 -24.42 4.00 -7.34
N LYS A 240 -23.09 3.96 -7.27
CA LYS A 240 -22.33 4.32 -6.06
C LYS A 240 -22.37 5.80 -5.75
N ILE A 241 -22.33 6.67 -6.76
CA ILE A 241 -22.49 8.12 -6.58
C ILE A 241 -23.90 8.44 -6.06
N MET A 242 -24.94 7.80 -6.62
CA MET A 242 -26.32 8.01 -6.15
C MET A 242 -26.53 7.57 -4.70
N ALA A 243 -25.80 6.54 -4.25
CA ALA A 243 -25.86 6.05 -2.87
C ALA A 243 -24.83 6.70 -1.93
N ASN A 244 -24.09 7.70 -2.40
CA ASN A 244 -22.94 8.26 -1.69
C ASN A 244 -23.34 8.91 -0.36
N ASP A 245 -24.43 9.69 -0.34
CA ASP A 245 -24.86 10.40 0.87
C ASP A 245 -25.26 9.41 1.98
N ALA A 246 -25.93 8.32 1.61
CA ALA A 246 -26.26 7.25 2.55
C ALA A 246 -24.99 6.54 3.07
N ALA A 247 -24.02 6.27 2.19
CA ALA A 247 -22.75 5.66 2.58
C ALA A 247 -21.91 6.57 3.49
N ILE A 248 -21.95 7.89 3.27
CA ILE A 248 -21.32 8.88 4.15
C ILE A 248 -22.01 8.86 5.51
N ALA A 249 -23.35 8.93 5.53
CA ALA A 249 -24.13 8.92 6.75
C ALA A 249 -24.01 7.61 7.55
N GLU A 250 -23.65 6.50 6.92
CA GLU A 250 -23.39 5.22 7.60
C GLU A 250 -22.03 5.18 8.31
N ARG A 251 -21.03 5.92 7.79
CA ARG A 251 -19.63 5.80 8.24
C ARG A 251 -19.11 7.02 9.00
N TYR A 252 -19.78 8.16 8.87
CA TYR A 252 -19.37 9.44 9.44
C TYR A 252 -20.53 10.10 10.20
N PRO A 253 -20.22 10.93 11.21
CA PRO A 253 -21.22 11.50 12.13
C PRO A 253 -21.91 12.72 11.51
N VAL A 254 -22.64 12.53 10.40
CA VAL A 254 -23.25 13.63 9.61
C VAL A 254 -24.16 14.50 10.48
N ALA A 255 -25.12 13.88 11.15
CA ALA A 255 -26.12 14.60 11.94
C ALA A 255 -25.53 15.27 13.19
N ALA A 256 -24.53 14.66 13.84
CA ALA A 256 -23.82 15.26 14.95
C ALA A 256 -23.01 16.50 14.50
N VAL A 257 -22.38 16.45 13.32
CA VAL A 257 -21.64 17.60 12.77
C VAL A 257 -22.59 18.72 12.36
N ASP A 258 -23.76 18.39 11.79
CA ASP A 258 -24.81 19.37 11.49
C ASP A 258 -25.26 20.08 12.79
N TYR A 259 -25.41 19.33 13.88
CA TYR A 259 -25.71 19.89 15.20
C TYR A 259 -24.59 20.80 15.73
N LEU A 260 -23.31 20.42 15.61
CA LEU A 260 -22.18 21.26 16.02
C LEU A 260 -22.17 22.62 15.30
N GLN A 261 -22.46 22.62 14.00
CA GLN A 261 -22.54 23.85 13.21
C GLN A 261 -23.75 24.70 13.63
N ALA A 262 -24.93 24.09 13.79
CA ALA A 262 -26.15 24.80 14.16
C ALA A 262 -26.12 25.36 15.59
N SER A 263 -25.43 24.70 16.52
CA SER A 263 -25.31 25.13 17.92
C SER A 263 -24.23 26.19 18.17
N GLY A 264 -23.36 26.47 17.17
CA GLY A 264 -22.20 27.36 17.31
C GLY A 264 -20.99 26.73 18.00
N LEU A 265 -21.11 25.48 18.49
CA LEU A 265 -20.02 24.74 19.14
C LEU A 265 -18.85 24.47 18.20
N ALA A 266 -19.09 24.35 16.89
CA ALA A 266 -18.05 24.12 15.87
C ALA A 266 -16.92 25.16 15.85
N SER A 267 -17.12 26.34 16.47
CA SER A 267 -16.10 27.39 16.59
C SER A 267 -15.19 27.25 17.82
N GLN A 268 -15.53 26.35 18.73
CA GLN A 268 -14.80 26.13 19.99
C GLN A 268 -13.77 24.98 19.84
N PRO A 269 -12.77 24.88 20.74
CA PRO A 269 -11.85 23.75 20.75
C PRO A 269 -12.60 22.44 21.01
N GLY A 270 -12.52 21.50 20.06
CA GLY A 270 -13.20 20.21 20.15
C GLY A 270 -12.20 19.06 20.19
N TYR A 271 -12.52 18.00 20.92
CA TYR A 271 -11.82 16.71 20.87
C TYR A 271 -12.63 15.73 20.03
N ASN A 272 -12.05 15.17 18.98
CA ASN A 272 -12.76 14.31 18.03
C ASN A 272 -12.17 12.91 17.92
N GLN A 273 -13.02 11.97 17.53
CA GLN A 273 -12.65 10.64 17.08
C GLN A 273 -11.66 10.70 15.89
N TYR A 274 -10.56 9.94 15.98
CA TYR A 274 -9.45 9.95 15.02
C TYR A 274 -9.85 9.74 13.55
N GLY A 275 -10.65 8.71 13.27
CA GLY A 275 -11.14 8.38 11.93
C GLY A 275 -12.12 9.41 11.35
N TRP A 276 -12.77 10.22 12.18
CA TRP A 276 -13.67 11.29 11.73
C TRP A 276 -12.95 12.60 11.41
N GLY A 277 -11.67 12.76 11.79
CA GLY A 277 -10.94 14.01 11.58
C GLY A 277 -10.90 14.46 10.11
N GLY A 278 -10.67 13.53 9.17
CA GLY A 278 -10.70 13.85 7.73
C GLY A 278 -12.07 14.34 7.25
N TYR A 279 -13.15 13.79 7.80
CA TYR A 279 -14.52 14.21 7.50
C TYR A 279 -14.84 15.59 8.10
N LEU A 280 -14.36 15.87 9.32
CA LEU A 280 -14.50 17.20 9.94
C LEU A 280 -13.77 18.28 9.12
N ILE A 281 -12.54 18.00 8.67
CA ILE A 281 -11.79 18.88 7.77
C ILE A 281 -12.58 19.12 6.47
N TRP A 282 -13.16 18.07 5.88
CA TRP A 282 -14.00 18.21 4.68
C TRP A 282 -15.23 19.09 4.91
N ARG A 283 -15.80 19.06 6.11
CA ARG A 283 -16.91 19.93 6.56
C ARG A 283 -16.45 21.33 6.98
N GLY A 284 -15.15 21.63 6.94
CA GLY A 284 -14.56 22.91 7.30
C GLY A 284 -14.45 23.16 8.82
N LEU A 285 -14.46 22.10 9.63
CA LEU A 285 -14.29 22.19 11.08
C LEU A 285 -12.82 21.97 11.47
N PRO A 286 -12.34 22.65 12.53
CA PRO A 286 -11.06 22.31 13.14
C PRO A 286 -11.12 20.91 13.77
N VAL A 287 -9.96 20.29 13.94
CA VAL A 287 -9.81 18.95 14.52
C VAL A 287 -8.75 18.95 15.60
N PHE A 288 -8.95 18.13 16.61
CA PHE A 288 -7.90 17.77 17.56
C PHE A 288 -6.89 16.82 16.92
N VAL A 289 -7.39 15.85 16.16
CA VAL A 289 -6.58 14.87 15.44
C VAL A 289 -7.28 14.40 14.16
N ASP A 290 -6.51 13.94 13.18
CA ASP A 290 -7.01 13.30 11.97
C ASP A 290 -6.09 12.15 11.52
N GLY A 291 -6.46 11.48 10.42
CA GLY A 291 -5.79 10.31 9.86
C GLY A 291 -4.30 10.47 9.49
N ARG A 292 -3.74 11.69 9.50
CA ARG A 292 -2.34 12.00 9.18
C ARG A 292 -1.41 11.78 10.38
N ALA A 293 -1.39 10.57 10.93
CA ALA A 293 -0.54 10.19 12.07
C ALA A 293 0.95 10.54 11.89
N ASP A 294 1.43 10.45 10.65
CA ASP A 294 2.79 10.79 10.24
C ASP A 294 3.15 12.29 10.42
N VAL A 295 2.16 13.19 10.48
CA VAL A 295 2.36 14.62 10.74
C VAL A 295 2.38 14.93 12.24
N TYR A 296 1.59 14.21 13.04
CA TYR A 296 1.48 14.44 14.48
C TYR A 296 2.67 13.83 15.26
N GLY A 297 3.15 12.67 14.82
CA GLY A 297 4.22 11.92 15.47
C GLY A 297 3.79 11.23 16.77
N ASP A 298 4.61 10.27 17.22
CA ASP A 298 4.32 9.44 18.39
C ASP A 298 3.98 10.23 19.66
N PRO A 299 4.71 11.30 20.05
CA PRO A 299 4.43 12.00 21.31
C PRO A 299 3.01 12.56 21.36
N PHE A 300 2.55 13.21 20.28
CA PHE A 300 1.20 13.76 20.23
C PHE A 300 0.14 12.67 20.11
N LEU A 301 0.39 11.62 19.32
CA LEU A 301 -0.57 10.52 19.18
C LEU A 301 -0.78 9.80 20.51
N PHE A 302 0.27 9.56 21.28
CA PHE A 302 0.13 8.99 22.63
C PHE A 302 -0.60 9.93 23.59
N TYR A 303 -0.37 11.24 23.47
CA TYR A 303 -1.08 12.24 24.25
C TYR A 303 -2.59 12.27 23.91
N TYR A 304 -2.96 12.16 22.64
CA TYR A 304 -4.36 11.94 22.24
C TYR A 304 -4.90 10.62 22.80
N LEU A 305 -4.15 9.52 22.65
CA LEU A 305 -4.57 8.19 23.10
C LEU A 305 -4.79 8.10 24.61
N GLN A 306 -4.07 8.90 25.41
CA GLN A 306 -4.25 9.00 26.86
C GLN A 306 -5.71 9.31 27.23
N THR A 307 -6.34 10.26 26.55
CA THR A 307 -7.77 10.57 26.71
C THR A 307 -8.66 9.50 26.08
N PHE A 308 -8.32 9.03 24.87
CA PHE A 308 -9.12 8.06 24.13
C PHE A 308 -9.27 6.72 24.88
N GLU A 309 -8.20 6.23 25.49
CA GLU A 309 -8.14 4.96 26.21
C GLU A 309 -8.46 5.08 27.71
N LEU A 310 -8.70 6.30 28.21
CA LEU A 310 -8.86 6.59 29.64
C LEU A 310 -7.66 6.11 30.48
N ALA A 311 -6.44 6.38 30.00
CA ALA A 311 -5.21 6.09 30.72
C ALA A 311 -5.04 7.01 31.94
N ASP A 312 -3.94 6.85 32.69
CA ASP A 312 -3.61 7.75 33.78
C ASP A 312 -3.57 9.21 33.29
N ASN A 313 -4.11 10.13 34.10
CA ASN A 313 -4.26 11.55 33.76
C ASN A 313 -5.04 11.83 32.45
N TRP A 314 -5.96 10.97 32.01
CA TRP A 314 -6.72 11.13 30.76
C TRP A 314 -7.40 12.49 30.53
N GLN A 315 -7.61 13.29 31.58
CA GLN A 315 -8.21 14.63 31.50
C GLN A 315 -7.23 15.69 30.97
N GLU A 316 -5.92 15.47 31.13
CA GLU A 316 -4.86 16.43 30.81
C GLU A 316 -4.92 16.93 29.35
N PRO A 317 -5.08 16.08 28.32
CA PRO A 317 -5.28 16.57 26.94
C PRO A 317 -6.52 17.44 26.73
N LEU A 318 -7.59 17.18 27.48
CA LEU A 318 -8.80 18.00 27.41
C LEU A 318 -8.59 19.35 28.11
N ASP A 319 -7.84 19.37 29.20
CA ASP A 319 -7.54 20.58 29.98
C ASP A 319 -6.55 21.49 29.28
N ASP A 320 -5.42 20.95 28.81
CA ASP A 320 -4.34 21.72 28.18
C ASP A 320 -4.79 22.42 26.90
N TYR A 321 -5.64 21.76 26.11
CA TYR A 321 -6.22 22.33 24.89
C TYR A 321 -7.55 23.06 25.13
N GLN A 322 -7.97 23.20 26.39
CA GLN A 322 -9.22 23.87 26.78
C GLN A 322 -10.42 23.37 25.99
N VAL A 323 -10.54 22.05 25.87
CA VAL A 323 -11.58 21.40 25.08
C VAL A 323 -12.96 21.77 25.63
N ALA A 324 -13.76 22.40 24.78
CA ALA A 324 -15.12 22.81 25.08
C ALA A 324 -16.14 21.73 24.75
N TYR A 325 -15.86 20.88 23.75
CA TYR A 325 -16.73 19.75 23.40
C TYR A 325 -15.97 18.50 23.00
N VAL A 326 -16.57 17.34 23.23
CA VAL A 326 -16.06 16.02 22.82
C VAL A 326 -17.04 15.42 21.81
N LEU A 327 -16.57 15.04 20.62
CA LEU A 327 -17.32 14.32 19.58
C LEU A 327 -16.72 12.92 19.39
N MET A 328 -17.45 11.90 19.81
CA MET A 328 -16.93 10.52 19.88
C MET A 328 -18.01 9.50 19.55
N ASP A 329 -17.59 8.25 19.27
CA ASP A 329 -18.49 7.12 19.06
C ASP A 329 -19.40 6.93 20.28
N ARG A 330 -20.69 6.69 20.03
CA ARG A 330 -21.65 6.41 21.08
C ARG A 330 -21.26 5.15 21.84
N GLY A 331 -21.24 5.24 23.17
CA GLY A 331 -20.90 4.11 24.04
C GLY A 331 -19.42 3.74 24.02
N SER A 332 -18.55 4.59 23.47
CA SER A 332 -17.11 4.48 23.71
C SER A 332 -16.80 4.59 25.21
N PRO A 333 -15.63 4.07 25.67
CA PRO A 333 -15.23 4.21 27.07
C PRO A 333 -15.30 5.67 27.54
N LEU A 334 -14.77 6.60 26.75
CA LEU A 334 -14.76 8.03 27.06
C LEU A 334 -16.19 8.58 27.20
N THR A 335 -17.07 8.39 26.22
CA THR A 335 -18.45 8.92 26.29
C THR A 335 -19.25 8.32 27.45
N THR A 336 -18.99 7.07 27.81
CA THR A 336 -19.64 6.41 28.95
C THR A 336 -19.21 7.05 30.27
N LEU A 337 -17.92 7.37 30.41
CA LEU A 337 -17.40 8.07 31.57
C LEU A 337 -17.95 9.51 31.65
N LEU A 338 -17.94 10.24 30.55
CA LEU A 338 -18.45 11.62 30.48
C LEU A 338 -19.94 11.71 30.84
N ALA A 339 -20.75 10.70 30.50
CA ALA A 339 -22.16 10.63 30.88
C ALA A 339 -22.39 10.57 32.40
N THR A 340 -21.38 10.17 33.18
CA THR A 340 -21.44 10.12 34.66
C THR A 340 -20.71 11.28 35.33
N SER A 341 -20.11 12.19 34.55
CA SER A 341 -19.31 13.30 35.07
C SER A 341 -20.18 14.54 35.30
N ASP A 342 -20.00 15.21 36.43
CA ASP A 342 -20.62 16.52 36.67
C ASP A 342 -19.97 17.65 35.85
N ALA A 343 -18.76 17.43 35.33
CA ALA A 343 -18.01 18.42 34.53
C ALA A 343 -18.43 18.46 33.05
N TRP A 344 -19.25 17.51 32.60
CA TRP A 344 -19.64 17.37 31.19
C TRP A 344 -21.12 17.10 31.06
N ARG A 345 -21.75 17.74 30.08
CA ARG A 345 -23.18 17.56 29.79
C ARG A 345 -23.37 17.04 28.38
N GLU A 346 -24.17 15.98 28.23
CA GLU A 346 -24.57 15.49 26.91
C GLU A 346 -25.42 16.55 26.19
N ALA A 347 -24.97 16.97 25.01
CA ALA A 347 -25.64 17.94 24.16
C ALA A 347 -26.33 17.29 22.95
N TYR A 348 -25.80 16.14 22.49
CA TYR A 348 -26.33 15.39 21.35
C TYR A 348 -26.00 13.89 21.47
N SER A 349 -26.91 13.05 20.98
CA SER A 349 -26.72 11.60 20.91
C SER A 349 -27.57 10.99 19.79
N ASP A 350 -26.96 10.20 18.92
CA ASP A 350 -27.65 9.42 17.88
C ASP A 350 -27.18 7.95 17.89
N ALA A 351 -27.38 7.19 16.81
CA ALA A 351 -26.95 5.79 16.75
C ALA A 351 -25.43 5.60 16.63
N GLN A 352 -24.68 6.62 16.20
CA GLN A 352 -23.25 6.56 15.91
C GLN A 352 -22.41 7.41 16.85
N ALA A 353 -22.87 8.62 17.19
CA ALA A 353 -22.07 9.64 17.84
C ALA A 353 -22.76 10.24 19.07
N GLN A 354 -21.93 10.70 20.01
CA GLN A 354 -22.33 11.54 21.13
C GLN A 354 -21.49 12.82 21.14
N ILE A 355 -22.12 13.92 21.57
CA ILE A 355 -21.44 15.19 21.84
C ILE A 355 -21.63 15.56 23.30
N PHE A 356 -20.52 15.74 24.00
CA PHE A 356 -20.48 16.28 25.35
C PHE A 356 -19.91 17.69 25.33
N VAL A 357 -20.46 18.59 26.15
CA VAL A 357 -19.99 19.97 26.30
C VAL A 357 -19.52 20.17 27.73
N ARG A 358 -18.37 20.82 27.92
CA ARG A 358 -17.81 21.12 29.23
C ARG A 358 -18.74 22.09 29.97
N VAL A 359 -19.05 21.77 31.22
CA VAL A 359 -19.81 22.67 32.11
C VAL A 359 -18.83 23.73 32.65
N PRO A 360 -19.18 25.04 32.57
CA PRO A 360 -18.34 26.12 33.07
C PRO A 360 -18.02 26.08 34.56
#